data_AF-A0AA94F258-F1
#
_entry.id   AF-A0AA94F258-F1
#
_cell.length_a   1.000
_cell.length_b   1.000
_cell.length_c   1.000
_cell.angle_alpha   90.00
_cell.angle_beta   90.00
_cell.angle_gamma   90.00
#
_symmetry.space_group_name_H-M   'P 1'
#
loop_
_entity.id
_entity.type
_entity.pdbx_description
1 polymer ?
#
loop_
_entity_poly.entity_id
_entity_poly.type
_entity_poly.pdbx_seq_one_letter_code
_entity_poly.pdbx_strand_id
1 'polypeptide(L)'
;MMKPEIEERLVGLDNIIQSLNNNIQLLEYISYNLHRETFSLNNNLGLIWIWQNLMAIQIIDFYKVIVANEKFSFSKIFNVSNGLKEAIDFDSLNSMIADLNSDYDNHKFEVVRSKYLAHQDLNVAEIKTDIVTIRHFTDKIISTFLFLTKELNWKHSDLNNNVQNSFKEIFERIDEYEKVSAYLMAAEIKGEKTIEIEELANSIKQ
;
A
#
# COMPACT_ATOMS: atom_id res chain seq x y z
N MET A 1 -30.47 12.46 6.79
CA MET A 1 -29.49 13.16 5.93
C MET A 1 -28.20 13.21 6.72
N MET A 2 -27.09 12.76 6.13
CA MET A 2 -25.81 12.64 6.82
C MET A 2 -25.31 14.00 7.29
N LYS A 3 -24.69 14.04 8.47
CA LYS A 3 -24.14 15.28 9.01
C LYS A 3 -22.83 15.63 8.29
N PRO A 4 -22.58 16.91 7.93
CA PRO A 4 -21.41 17.33 7.15
C PRO A 4 -20.06 16.89 7.75
N GLU A 5 -19.96 16.87 9.08
CA GLU A 5 -18.73 16.43 9.76
C GLU A 5 -18.42 14.94 9.52
N ILE A 6 -19.45 14.09 9.47
CA ILE A 6 -19.28 12.66 9.19
C ILE A 6 -18.91 12.49 7.71
N GLU A 7 -19.61 13.21 6.82
CA GLU A 7 -19.37 13.16 5.39
C GLU A 7 -17.93 13.56 5.03
N GLU A 8 -17.41 14.67 5.58
CA GLU A 8 -16.02 15.11 5.35
C GLU A 8 -15.01 14.02 5.77
N ARG A 9 -15.26 13.35 6.90
CA ARG A 9 -14.39 12.28 7.39
C ARG A 9 -14.48 11.03 6.51
N LEU A 10 -15.66 10.66 6.04
CA LEU A 10 -15.87 9.54 5.13
C LEU A 10 -15.21 9.78 3.77
N VAL A 11 -15.26 11.00 3.24
CA VAL A 11 -14.54 11.38 2.00
C VAL A 11 -13.03 11.25 2.21
N GLY A 12 -12.50 11.74 3.34
CA GLY A 12 -11.09 11.58 3.67
C GLY A 12 -10.68 10.12 3.81
N LEU A 13 -11.51 9.30 4.46
CA LEU A 13 -11.30 7.88 4.61
C LEU A 13 -11.36 7.14 3.26
N ASP A 14 -12.34 7.42 2.41
CA ASP A 14 -12.46 6.81 1.07
C ASP A 14 -11.19 7.01 0.25
N ASN A 15 -10.61 8.23 0.25
CA ASN A 15 -9.34 8.48 -0.42
C ASN A 15 -8.18 7.61 0.12
N ILE A 16 -8.12 7.40 1.43
CA ILE A 16 -7.11 6.53 2.05
C ILE A 16 -7.38 5.06 1.67
N ILE A 17 -8.64 4.62 1.65
CA ILE A 17 -9.03 3.27 1.24
C ILE A 17 -8.67 3.00 -0.22
N GLN A 18 -8.88 3.96 -1.12
CA GLN A 18 -8.46 3.87 -2.52
C GLN A 18 -6.94 3.78 -2.65
N SER A 19 -6.20 4.59 -1.89
CA SER A 19 -4.73 4.50 -1.82
C SER A 19 -4.28 3.11 -1.38
N LEU A 20 -4.82 2.62 -0.26
CA LEU A 20 -4.51 1.29 0.28
C LEU A 20 -4.79 0.18 -0.73
N ASN A 21 -5.93 0.21 -1.42
CA ASN A 21 -6.31 -0.78 -2.43
C ASN A 21 -5.38 -0.76 -3.64
N ASN A 22 -5.05 0.43 -4.16
CA ASN A 22 -4.21 0.56 -5.35
C ASN A 22 -2.77 0.15 -5.07
N ASN A 23 -2.21 0.61 -3.95
CA ASN A 23 -0.82 0.38 -3.60
C ASN A 23 -0.54 -1.09 -3.33
N ILE A 24 -1.44 -1.81 -2.63
CA ILE A 24 -1.23 -3.25 -2.39
C ILE A 24 -1.30 -4.08 -3.68
N GLN A 25 -2.16 -3.70 -4.65
CA GLN A 25 -2.18 -4.35 -5.97
C GLN A 25 -0.88 -4.13 -6.73
N LEU A 26 -0.32 -2.91 -6.68
CA LEU A 26 0.97 -2.61 -7.28
C LEU A 26 2.11 -3.35 -6.58
N LEU A 27 2.11 -3.41 -5.25
CA LEU A 27 3.11 -4.14 -4.47
C LEU A 27 3.09 -5.63 -4.83
N GLU A 28 1.93 -6.25 -4.92
CA GLU A 28 1.81 -7.65 -5.36
C GLU A 28 2.29 -7.85 -6.80
N TYR A 29 1.89 -6.97 -7.71
CA TYR A 29 2.32 -7.06 -9.10
C TYR A 29 3.84 -6.97 -9.22
N ILE A 30 4.47 -5.98 -8.58
CA ILE A 30 5.93 -5.80 -8.62
C ILE A 30 6.64 -7.01 -7.97
N SER A 31 6.07 -7.58 -6.92
CA SER A 31 6.77 -8.59 -6.11
C SER A 31 6.56 -10.01 -6.59
N TYR A 32 5.44 -10.31 -7.21
CA TYR A 32 5.11 -11.65 -7.68
C TYR A 32 5.14 -11.76 -9.20
N ASN A 33 4.61 -10.77 -9.92
CA ASN A 33 4.49 -10.85 -11.38
C ASN A 33 5.79 -10.44 -12.07
N LEU A 34 6.50 -9.41 -11.57
CA LEU A 34 7.80 -9.03 -12.13
C LEU A 34 8.96 -9.90 -11.61
N HIS A 35 8.73 -10.79 -10.64
CA HIS A 35 9.80 -11.61 -10.04
C HIS A 35 10.48 -12.56 -11.04
N ARG A 36 9.76 -13.00 -12.07
CA ARG A 36 10.29 -13.90 -13.11
C ARG A 36 10.80 -13.17 -14.34
N GLU A 37 10.56 -11.87 -14.42
CA GLU A 37 11.04 -11.03 -15.50
C GLU A 37 12.50 -10.65 -15.24
N THR A 38 13.24 -10.39 -16.31
CA THR A 38 14.64 -9.92 -16.24
C THR A 38 14.80 -8.62 -15.46
N PHE A 39 13.70 -7.87 -15.31
CA PHE A 39 13.54 -6.68 -14.47
C PHE A 39 12.92 -6.98 -13.11
N SER A 40 13.27 -8.12 -12.49
CA SER A 40 12.83 -8.42 -11.13
C SER A 40 13.28 -7.35 -10.12
N LEU A 41 12.57 -7.27 -9.00
CA LEU A 41 12.87 -6.33 -7.93
C LEU A 41 14.37 -6.35 -7.57
N ASN A 42 14.96 -7.54 -7.41
CA ASN A 42 16.35 -7.68 -6.98
C ASN A 42 17.38 -7.14 -8.01
N ASN A 43 16.98 -7.00 -9.26
CA ASN A 43 17.87 -6.59 -10.36
C ASN A 43 17.64 -5.14 -10.81
N ASN A 44 16.61 -4.45 -10.30
CA ASN A 44 16.25 -3.10 -10.74
C ASN A 44 16.07 -2.14 -9.54
N LEU A 45 17.07 -1.26 -9.34
CA LEU A 45 17.08 -0.28 -8.25
C LEU A 45 15.91 0.72 -8.32
N GLY A 46 15.46 1.08 -9.52
CA GLY A 46 14.29 1.94 -9.70
C GLY A 46 13.02 1.26 -9.21
N LEU A 47 12.83 -0.02 -9.52
CA LEU A 47 11.71 -0.81 -9.02
C LEU A 47 11.79 -1.06 -7.52
N ILE A 48 12.99 -1.29 -6.97
CA ILE A 48 13.19 -1.35 -5.52
C ILE A 48 12.75 -0.05 -4.87
N TRP A 49 13.18 1.10 -5.41
CA TRP A 49 12.82 2.40 -4.85
C TRP A 49 11.31 2.64 -4.92
N ILE A 50 10.65 2.36 -6.06
CA ILE A 50 9.19 2.45 -6.20
C ILE A 50 8.50 1.55 -5.17
N TRP A 51 8.92 0.30 -5.08
CA TRP A 51 8.35 -0.67 -4.14
C TRP A 51 8.49 -0.22 -2.69
N GLN A 52 9.68 0.27 -2.29
CA GLN A 52 9.92 0.77 -0.94
C GLN A 52 9.04 1.98 -0.61
N ASN A 53 8.82 2.88 -1.56
CA ASN A 53 7.94 4.04 -1.39
C ASN A 53 6.47 3.62 -1.28
N LEU A 54 6.02 2.67 -2.10
CA LEU A 54 4.66 2.11 -2.02
C LEU A 54 4.43 1.43 -0.67
N MET A 55 5.40 0.65 -0.19
CA MET A 55 5.36 0.04 1.15
C MET A 55 5.26 1.10 2.25
N ALA A 56 6.06 2.16 2.17
CA ALA A 56 6.04 3.23 3.15
C ALA A 56 4.68 3.96 3.16
N ILE A 57 4.12 4.26 1.98
CA ILE A 57 2.79 4.87 1.86
C ILE A 57 1.72 3.95 2.44
N GLN A 58 1.76 2.64 2.12
CA GLN A 58 0.83 1.65 2.65
C GLN A 58 0.80 1.66 4.19
N ILE A 59 1.98 1.67 4.82
CA ILE A 59 2.12 1.66 6.28
C ILE A 59 1.66 2.98 6.90
N ILE A 60 1.93 4.11 6.25
CA ILE A 60 1.42 5.42 6.69
C ILE A 60 -0.10 5.46 6.60
N ASP A 61 -0.69 4.87 5.57
CA ASP A 61 -2.14 4.84 5.41
C ASP A 61 -2.80 3.89 6.43
N PHE A 62 -2.16 2.76 6.79
CA PHE A 62 -2.57 1.95 7.94
C PHE A 62 -2.61 2.78 9.23
N TYR A 63 -1.55 3.55 9.49
CA TYR A 63 -1.51 4.43 10.65
C TYR A 63 -2.70 5.41 10.69
N LYS A 64 -3.01 6.07 9.56
CA LYS A 64 -4.10 7.06 9.46
C LYS A 64 -5.48 6.47 9.75
N VAL A 65 -5.72 5.21 9.38
CA VAL A 65 -7.04 4.57 9.58
C VAL A 65 -7.18 3.90 10.95
N ILE A 66 -6.07 3.49 11.56
CA ILE A 66 -6.03 2.76 12.84
C ILE A 66 -5.94 3.70 14.05
N VAL A 67 -4.98 4.63 14.04
CA VAL A 67 -4.64 5.39 15.25
C VAL A 67 -5.78 6.32 15.64
N ALA A 68 -6.29 6.15 16.86
CA ALA A 68 -7.55 6.76 17.29
C ALA A 68 -7.59 8.30 17.24
N ASN A 69 -6.43 8.95 17.33
CA ASN A 69 -6.32 10.41 17.26
C ASN A 69 -6.30 10.95 15.82
N GLU A 70 -6.12 10.09 14.82
CA GLU A 70 -6.12 10.48 13.42
C GLU A 70 -7.52 10.90 12.97
N LYS A 71 -7.59 12.00 12.21
CA LYS A 71 -8.84 12.64 11.80
C LYS A 71 -9.77 11.68 11.06
N PHE A 72 -9.20 10.78 10.27
CA PHE A 72 -9.91 9.85 9.39
C PHE A 72 -9.91 8.42 9.92
N SER A 73 -9.47 8.18 11.17
CA SER A 73 -9.48 6.85 11.75
C SER A 73 -10.89 6.32 11.98
N PHE A 74 -11.05 5.00 11.93
CA PHE A 74 -12.32 4.35 12.23
C PHE A 74 -12.83 4.71 13.63
N SER A 75 -11.93 4.70 14.62
CA SER A 75 -12.24 5.10 15.99
C SER A 75 -12.77 6.54 16.10
N LYS A 76 -12.20 7.48 15.33
CA LYS A 76 -12.66 8.87 15.35
C LYS A 76 -14.05 9.01 14.73
N ILE A 77 -14.28 8.34 13.59
CA ILE A 77 -15.59 8.36 12.92
C ILE A 77 -16.64 7.70 13.79
N PHE A 78 -16.33 6.53 14.38
CA PHE A 78 -17.19 5.83 15.33
C PHE A 78 -17.63 6.75 16.48
N ASN A 79 -16.68 7.42 17.14
CA ASN A 79 -16.95 8.30 18.28
C ASN A 79 -17.81 9.51 17.89
N VAL A 80 -17.53 10.11 16.73
CA VAL A 80 -18.31 11.23 16.20
C VAL A 80 -19.74 10.77 15.88
N SER A 81 -19.91 9.65 15.18
CA SER A 81 -21.22 9.08 14.86
C SER A 81 -22.03 8.70 16.10
N ASN A 82 -21.38 8.14 17.13
CA ASN A 82 -22.03 7.82 18.41
C ASN A 82 -22.47 9.08 19.16
N GLY A 83 -21.60 10.09 19.26
CA GLY A 83 -21.95 11.39 19.85
C GLY A 83 -23.10 12.10 19.12
N LEU A 84 -23.23 11.83 17.83
CA LEU A 84 -24.28 12.36 16.96
C LEU A 84 -25.55 11.49 16.94
N LYS A 85 -25.55 10.34 17.63
CA LYS A 85 -26.65 9.37 17.74
C LYS A 85 -27.15 8.84 16.39
N GLU A 86 -26.23 8.58 15.47
CA GLU A 86 -26.55 7.91 14.21
C GLU A 86 -27.02 6.46 14.47
N ALA A 87 -27.94 5.96 13.65
CA ALA A 87 -28.46 4.60 13.78
C ALA A 87 -27.51 3.60 13.11
N ILE A 88 -26.48 3.18 13.85
CA ILE A 88 -25.42 2.27 13.40
C ILE A 88 -25.36 1.07 14.35
N ASP A 89 -25.03 -0.11 13.82
CA ASP A 89 -24.58 -1.24 14.63
C ASP A 89 -23.18 -0.99 15.22
N PHE A 90 -23.17 -0.23 16.33
CA PHE A 90 -21.94 0.14 17.03
C PHE A 90 -21.22 -1.07 17.64
N ASP A 91 -21.93 -2.13 18.04
CA ASP A 91 -21.29 -3.29 18.66
C ASP A 91 -20.45 -4.05 17.64
N SER A 92 -21.03 -4.33 16.47
CA SER A 92 -20.31 -4.98 15.36
C SER A 92 -19.14 -4.13 14.89
N LEU A 93 -19.36 -2.83 14.66
CA LEU A 93 -18.30 -1.93 14.19
C LEU A 93 -17.16 -1.82 15.22
N ASN A 94 -17.47 -1.73 16.52
CA ASN A 94 -16.47 -1.67 17.57
C ASN A 94 -15.66 -2.98 17.64
N SER A 95 -16.30 -4.14 17.45
CA SER A 95 -15.61 -5.43 17.38
C SER A 95 -14.64 -5.49 16.19
N MET A 96 -15.04 -5.00 15.01
CA MET A 96 -14.17 -4.95 13.83
C MET A 96 -12.97 -4.01 14.04
N ILE A 97 -13.20 -2.83 14.64
CA ILE A 97 -12.14 -1.89 14.98
C ILE A 97 -11.17 -2.49 16.00
N ALA A 98 -11.67 -3.21 17.01
CA ALA A 98 -10.83 -3.87 18.00
C ALA A 98 -9.95 -4.97 17.38
N ASP A 99 -10.51 -5.78 16.47
CA ASP A 99 -9.75 -6.79 15.71
C ASP A 99 -8.66 -6.14 14.85
N LEU A 100 -8.99 -5.04 14.14
CA LEU A 100 -8.02 -4.27 13.37
C LEU A 100 -6.87 -3.71 14.22
N ASN A 101 -7.19 -3.12 15.38
CA ASN A 101 -6.18 -2.60 16.31
C ASN A 101 -5.26 -3.72 16.83
N SER A 102 -5.85 -4.85 17.22
CA SER A 102 -5.11 -6.03 17.68
C SER A 102 -4.15 -6.53 16.61
N ASP A 103 -4.62 -6.67 15.37
CA ASP A 103 -3.77 -7.07 14.24
C ASP A 103 -2.66 -6.04 13.97
N TYR A 104 -2.97 -4.75 14.01
CA TYR A 104 -1.99 -3.68 13.79
C TYR A 104 -0.84 -3.75 14.81
N ASP A 105 -1.18 -3.91 16.09
CA ASP A 105 -0.22 -3.97 17.19
C ASP A 105 0.64 -5.23 17.11
N ASN A 106 0.05 -6.38 16.76
CA ASN A 106 0.76 -7.66 16.64
C ASN A 106 1.83 -7.63 15.54
N HIS A 107 1.58 -6.93 14.43
CA HIS A 107 2.51 -6.83 13.30
C HIS A 107 3.54 -5.70 13.44
N LYS A 108 3.45 -4.89 14.50
CA LYS A 108 4.42 -3.81 14.84
C LYS A 108 4.62 -2.80 13.70
N PHE A 109 3.56 -2.46 12.96
CA PHE A 109 3.64 -1.53 11.83
C PHE A 109 4.21 -0.16 12.20
N GLU A 110 4.03 0.31 13.44
CA GLU A 110 4.66 1.56 13.92
C GLU A 110 6.18 1.50 13.91
N VAL A 111 6.75 0.37 14.31
CA VAL A 111 8.21 0.20 14.28
C VAL A 111 8.70 0.25 12.83
N VAL A 112 7.93 -0.33 11.90
CA VAL A 112 8.22 -0.26 10.47
C VAL A 112 8.12 1.17 9.96
N ARG A 113 7.05 1.88 10.32
CA ARG A 113 6.86 3.29 9.99
C ARG A 113 8.00 4.16 10.49
N SER A 114 8.39 4.02 11.75
CA SER A 114 9.49 4.78 12.34
C SER A 114 10.80 4.55 11.59
N LYS A 115 11.10 3.30 11.18
CA LYS A 115 12.29 3.01 10.37
C LYS A 115 12.23 3.64 8.98
N TYR A 116 11.06 3.65 8.34
CA TYR A 116 10.89 4.32 7.05
C TYR A 116 11.06 5.84 7.16
N LEU A 117 10.45 6.45 8.18
CA LEU A 117 10.54 7.90 8.41
C LEU A 117 11.94 8.35 8.85
N ALA A 118 12.65 7.52 9.63
CA ALA A 118 13.97 7.84 10.17
C ALA A 118 15.13 7.74 9.15
N HIS A 119 14.83 7.42 7.89
CA HIS A 119 15.79 7.07 6.84
C HIS A 119 16.45 5.71 7.11
N GLN A 120 16.44 4.84 6.09
CA GLN A 120 16.86 3.45 6.20
C GLN A 120 18.35 3.32 6.60
N ASP A 121 18.61 3.21 7.90
CA ASP A 121 19.89 2.69 8.40
C ASP A 121 20.01 1.22 7.98
N LEU A 122 21.02 0.91 7.16
CA LEU A 122 21.33 -0.44 6.67
C LEU A 122 21.61 -1.46 7.79
N ASN A 123 21.80 -0.99 9.02
CA ASN A 123 22.13 -1.80 10.19
C ASN A 123 20.92 -2.18 11.05
N VAL A 124 19.71 -1.80 10.65
CA VAL A 124 18.51 -2.15 11.42
C VAL A 124 17.97 -3.48 10.94
N ALA A 125 17.76 -4.42 11.88
CA ALA A 125 17.19 -5.73 11.56
C ALA A 125 15.92 -5.60 10.70
N GLU A 126 15.90 -6.34 9.59
CA GLU A 126 14.79 -6.43 8.65
C GLU A 126 13.51 -6.76 9.41
N ILE A 127 12.49 -5.92 9.28
CA ILE A 127 11.17 -6.28 9.79
C ILE A 127 10.53 -7.15 8.72
N LYS A 128 10.26 -8.41 9.09
CA LYS A 128 9.52 -9.37 8.28
C LYS A 128 8.05 -8.98 8.22
N THR A 129 7.73 -7.93 7.48
CA THR A 129 6.36 -7.65 7.06
C THR A 129 6.27 -8.07 5.61
N ASP A 130 5.75 -9.28 5.38
CA ASP A 130 5.56 -9.79 4.02
C ASP A 130 4.29 -9.19 3.38
N ILE A 131 4.23 -9.27 2.05
CA ILE A 131 3.14 -8.70 1.27
C ILE A 131 1.81 -9.39 1.57
N VAL A 132 1.84 -10.68 1.94
CA VAL A 132 0.64 -11.44 2.32
C VAL A 132 -0.01 -10.82 3.57
N THR A 133 0.81 -10.47 4.56
CA THR A 133 0.39 -9.80 5.79
C THR A 133 -0.22 -8.43 5.48
N ILE A 134 0.42 -7.65 4.60
CA ILE A 134 -0.06 -6.33 4.20
C ILE A 134 -1.37 -6.44 3.43
N ARG A 135 -1.49 -7.40 2.52
CA ARG A 135 -2.72 -7.71 1.78
C ARG A 135 -3.85 -8.06 2.73
N HIS A 136 -3.63 -9.02 3.61
CA HIS A 136 -4.62 -9.45 4.60
C HIS A 136 -5.10 -8.29 5.47
N PHE A 137 -4.17 -7.46 5.96
CA PHE A 137 -4.52 -6.30 6.77
C PHE A 137 -5.30 -5.24 5.96
N THR A 138 -4.92 -5.02 4.70
CA THR A 138 -5.64 -4.12 3.78
C THR A 138 -7.06 -4.59 3.54
N ASP A 139 -7.26 -5.89 3.33
CA ASP A 139 -8.59 -6.47 3.07
C ASP A 139 -9.51 -6.34 4.30
N LYS A 140 -8.95 -6.48 5.52
CA LYS A 140 -9.70 -6.21 6.76
C LYS A 140 -10.09 -4.74 6.90
N ILE A 141 -9.20 -3.81 6.56
CA ILE A 141 -9.48 -2.36 6.56
C ILE A 141 -10.62 -2.06 5.57
N ILE A 142 -10.51 -2.55 4.33
CA ILE A 142 -11.54 -2.37 3.29
C ILE A 142 -12.87 -2.95 3.76
N SER A 143 -12.88 -4.15 4.33
CA SER A 143 -14.11 -4.78 4.84
C SER A 143 -14.77 -3.96 5.95
N THR A 144 -13.97 -3.39 6.86
CA THR A 144 -14.47 -2.50 7.93
C THR A 144 -15.03 -1.21 7.37
N PHE A 145 -14.40 -0.64 6.35
CA PHE A 145 -14.90 0.52 5.65
C PHE A 145 -16.24 0.26 4.95
N LEU A 146 -16.34 -0.84 4.19
CA LEU A 146 -17.58 -1.21 3.50
C LEU A 146 -18.74 -1.43 4.47
N PHE A 147 -18.47 -2.05 5.63
CA PHE A 147 -19.45 -2.19 6.71
C PHE A 147 -19.88 -0.81 7.23
N LEU A 148 -18.93 0.06 7.58
CA LEU A 148 -19.21 1.42 8.06
C LEU A 148 -20.05 2.23 7.07
N THR A 149 -19.69 2.23 5.79
CA THR A 149 -20.41 3.01 4.77
C THR A 149 -21.82 2.49 4.53
N LYS A 150 -22.01 1.16 4.64
CA LYS A 150 -23.33 0.54 4.56
C LYS A 150 -24.21 0.97 5.72
N GLU A 151 -23.70 0.91 6.95
CA GLU A 151 -24.43 1.33 8.15
C GLU A 151 -24.82 2.81 8.10
N LEU A 152 -23.92 3.64 7.58
CA LEU A 152 -24.16 5.07 7.41
C LEU A 152 -24.98 5.43 6.17
N ASN A 153 -25.38 4.44 5.36
CA ASN A 153 -26.04 4.63 4.06
C ASN A 153 -25.30 5.67 3.18
N TRP A 154 -23.96 5.61 3.20
CA TRP A 154 -23.09 6.49 2.44
C TRP A 154 -22.66 5.82 1.14
N LYS A 155 -22.69 6.57 0.04
CA LYS A 155 -22.21 6.09 -1.24
C LYS A 155 -20.72 6.42 -1.37
N HIS A 156 -19.88 5.39 -1.32
CA HIS A 156 -18.45 5.50 -1.56
C HIS A 156 -18.10 5.34 -3.04
N SER A 157 -16.86 5.69 -3.38
CA SER A 157 -16.30 5.43 -4.71
C SER A 157 -16.10 3.92 -4.91
N ASP A 158 -16.36 3.42 -6.12
CA ASP A 158 -16.04 2.02 -6.43
C ASP A 158 -14.53 1.78 -6.29
N LEU A 159 -14.15 0.64 -5.71
CA LEU A 159 -12.75 0.24 -5.63
C LEU A 159 -12.25 -0.05 -7.05
N ASN A 160 -11.35 0.78 -7.55
CA ASN A 160 -10.86 0.69 -8.91
C ASN A 160 -9.60 -0.16 -9.00
N ASN A 161 -9.54 -1.09 -9.97
CA ASN A 161 -8.35 -1.90 -10.26
C ASN A 161 -7.55 -1.39 -11.47
N ASN A 162 -7.95 -0.27 -12.07
CA ASN A 162 -7.34 0.27 -13.27
C ASN A 162 -5.86 0.61 -13.10
N VAL A 163 -5.42 0.93 -11.88
CA VAL A 163 -4.01 1.27 -11.63
C VAL A 163 -3.09 0.08 -11.90
N GLN A 164 -3.48 -1.13 -11.47
CA GLN A 164 -2.73 -2.35 -11.77
C GLN A 164 -2.71 -2.64 -13.27
N ASN A 165 -3.86 -2.48 -13.95
CA ASN A 165 -3.97 -2.69 -15.38
C ASN A 165 -3.11 -1.70 -16.18
N SER A 166 -3.12 -0.41 -15.82
CA SER A 166 -2.28 0.61 -16.46
C SER A 166 -0.79 0.36 -16.25
N PHE A 167 -0.37 -0.06 -15.05
CA PHE A 167 1.03 -0.43 -14.81
C PHE A 167 1.43 -1.67 -15.60
N LYS A 168 0.56 -2.68 -15.66
CA LYS A 168 0.77 -3.86 -16.50
C LYS A 168 0.94 -3.48 -17.97
N GLU A 169 0.08 -2.62 -18.50
CA GLU A 169 0.19 -2.12 -19.88
C GLU A 169 1.49 -1.33 -20.13
N ILE A 170 1.98 -0.56 -19.15
CA ILE A 170 3.29 0.11 -19.26
C ILE A 170 4.40 -0.92 -19.41
N PHE A 171 4.45 -1.95 -18.55
CA PHE A 171 5.49 -2.98 -18.63
C PHE A 171 5.37 -3.87 -19.87
N GLU A 172 4.16 -4.13 -20.36
CA GLU A 172 3.93 -4.86 -21.61
C GLU A 172 4.36 -4.07 -22.86
N ARG A 173 4.48 -2.74 -22.75
CA ARG A 173 4.88 -1.84 -23.85
C ARG A 173 6.34 -1.40 -23.82
N ILE A 174 7.06 -1.66 -22.73
CA ILE A 174 8.50 -1.38 -22.63
C ILE A 174 9.23 -2.31 -23.62
N ASP A 175 9.73 -1.72 -24.70
CA ASP A 175 10.48 -2.41 -25.76
C ASP A 175 11.88 -2.85 -25.26
N GLU A 176 12.48 -3.82 -25.94
CA GLU A 176 13.79 -4.40 -25.64
C GLU A 176 14.90 -3.33 -25.51
N TYR A 177 14.75 -2.21 -26.22
CA TYR A 177 15.67 -1.06 -26.15
C TYR A 177 15.57 -0.29 -24.82
N GLU A 178 14.38 -0.09 -24.27
CA GLU A 178 14.19 0.58 -22.97
C GLU A 178 14.62 -0.34 -21.81
N LYS A 179 14.42 -1.66 -21.98
CA LYS A 179 14.97 -2.72 -21.12
C LYS A 179 16.49 -2.64 -21.02
N VAL A 180 17.17 -2.57 -22.17
CA VAL A 180 18.62 -2.36 -22.26
C VAL A 180 19.03 -1.04 -21.58
N SER A 181 18.34 0.06 -21.88
CA SER A 181 18.67 1.38 -21.34
C SER A 181 18.54 1.44 -19.82
N ALA A 182 17.47 0.87 -19.25
CA ALA A 182 17.27 0.80 -17.80
C ALA A 182 18.34 -0.05 -17.09
N TYR A 183 18.76 -1.17 -17.71
CA TYR A 183 19.85 -2.00 -17.18
C TYR A 183 21.18 -1.25 -17.14
N LEU A 184 21.55 -0.60 -18.26
CA LEU A 184 22.78 0.19 -18.36
C LEU A 184 22.81 1.32 -17.33
N MET A 185 21.68 2.01 -17.14
CA MET A 185 21.56 3.09 -16.16
C MET A 185 21.68 2.59 -14.71
N ALA A 186 21.14 1.40 -14.40
CA ALA A 186 21.25 0.77 -13.09
C ALA A 186 22.70 0.33 -12.76
N ALA A 187 23.44 -0.18 -13.74
CA ALA A 187 24.85 -0.55 -13.60
C ALA A 187 25.75 0.69 -13.43
N GLU A 188 25.48 1.78 -14.15
CA GLU A 188 26.18 3.05 -13.96
C GLU A 188 25.97 3.63 -12.56
N ILE A 189 24.75 3.55 -12.01
CA ILE A 189 24.43 3.93 -10.62
C ILE A 189 25.22 3.07 -9.61
N LYS A 190 25.50 1.79 -9.92
CA LYS A 190 26.34 0.90 -9.11
C LYS A 190 27.84 1.19 -9.21
N GLY A 191 28.24 2.14 -10.06
CA GLY A 191 29.65 2.51 -10.28
C GLY A 191 30.37 1.58 -11.26
N GLU A 192 29.65 0.73 -11.98
CA GLU A 192 30.20 -0.11 -13.03
C GLU A 192 30.42 0.75 -14.29
N LYS A 193 31.69 0.87 -14.70
CA LYS A 193 32.08 1.70 -15.86
C LYS A 193 32.09 0.93 -17.18
N THR A 194 31.94 -0.37 -17.13
CA THR A 194 32.00 -1.25 -18.30
C THR A 194 31.11 -2.45 -18.03
N ILE A 195 30.22 -2.74 -18.96
CA ILE A 195 29.26 -3.84 -18.90
C ILE A 195 29.55 -4.71 -20.11
N GLU A 196 29.80 -5.99 -19.91
CA GLU A 196 30.05 -6.90 -21.02
C GLU A 196 28.76 -7.19 -21.79
N ILE A 197 28.82 -7.16 -23.12
CA ILE A 197 27.63 -7.37 -23.98
C ILE A 197 27.04 -8.78 -23.76
N GLU A 198 27.86 -9.77 -23.41
CA GLU A 198 27.37 -11.11 -23.05
C GLU A 198 26.59 -11.11 -21.74
N GLU A 199 26.99 -10.32 -20.73
CA GLU A 199 26.23 -10.16 -19.48
C GLU A 199 24.88 -9.49 -19.74
N LEU A 200 24.87 -8.41 -20.55
CA LEU A 200 23.66 -7.73 -20.99
C LEU A 200 22.73 -8.67 -21.79
N ALA A 201 23.29 -9.43 -22.74
CA ALA A 201 22.52 -10.36 -23.57
C ALA A 201 21.93 -11.53 -22.75
N ASN A 202 22.66 -12.03 -21.75
CA ASN A 202 22.18 -13.06 -20.84
C ASN A 202 21.09 -12.55 -19.89
N SER A 203 21.14 -11.27 -19.52
CA SER A 203 20.14 -10.60 -18.68
C SER A 203 18.97 -9.97 -19.44
N ILE A 204 18.88 -10.17 -20.76
CA ILE A 204 17.70 -9.83 -21.58
C ILE A 204 16.97 -11.09 -22.06
N LYS A 205 17.69 -12.20 -22.27
CA LYS A 205 17.14 -13.48 -22.76
C LYS A 205 16.50 -14.37 -21.69
N GLN A 206 16.62 -14.03 -20.41
CA GLN A 206 15.94 -14.70 -19.29
C GLN A 206 14.54 -14.11 -19.07
#